data_AF-A0A9D4YRN7-F1
#
_entry.id   AF-A0A9D4YRN7-F1
#
_cell.length_a   1.000
_cell.length_b   1.000
_cell.length_c   1.000
_cell.angle_alpha   90.00
_cell.angle_beta   90.00
_cell.angle_gamma   90.00
#
_symmetry.space_group_name_H-M   'P 1'
#
loop_
_entity.id
_entity.type
_entity.pdbx_description
1 polymer ?
#
loop_
_entity_poly.entity_id
_entity_poly.type
_entity_poly.pdbx_seq_one_letter_code
_entity_poly.pdbx_strand_id
1 'polypeptide(L)' 'MMCAGYKEGRRDACVGDSGGPMMLNLNGRWTLVGITSAGFGCAQSFQPGIYHQVSMSVDWVIANMQ' A
#
# COMPACT_ATOMS: atom_id res chain seq x y z
N MET A 1 -4.92 0.46 8.36
CA MET A 1 -4.02 -0.43 7.60
C MET A 1 -4.86 -1.36 6.75
N MET A 2 -4.34 -1.80 5.61
CA MET A 2 -4.96 -2.78 4.71
C MET A 2 -3.90 -3.72 4.16
N CYS A 3 -4.28 -4.93 3.78
CA CYS A 3 -3.38 -5.91 3.19
C CYS A 3 -3.65 -6.07 1.69
N ALA A 4 -2.59 -6.23 0.89
CA ALA A 4 -2.70 -6.51 -0.53
C ALA A 4 -1.61 -7.48 -0.97
N GLY A 5 -1.98 -8.46 -1.79
CA GLY A 5 -1.06 -9.49 -2.25
C GLY A 5 -1.81 -10.74 -2.73
N TYR A 6 -1.06 -11.73 -3.18
CA TYR A 6 -1.58 -13.02 -3.60
C TYR A 6 -1.54 -14.01 -2.44
N LYS A 7 -2.60 -14.80 -2.28
CA LYS A 7 -2.73 -15.76 -1.18
C LYS A 7 -1.59 -16.79 -1.16
N GLU A 8 -1.12 -17.21 -2.33
CA GLU A 8 -0.03 -18.19 -2.48
C GLU A 8 1.37 -17.55 -2.37
N GLY A 9 1.47 -16.26 -2.04
CA GLY A 9 2.67 -15.48 -2.33
C GLY A 9 2.76 -15.17 -3.83
N ARG A 10 3.92 -14.65 -4.29
CA ARG A 10 4.33 -14.36 -5.69
C ARG A 10 4.96 -12.98 -5.81
N ARG A 11 4.13 -11.94 -5.73
CA ARG A 11 4.56 -10.54 -5.86
C ARG A 11 4.13 -9.79 -4.62
N ASP A 12 5.04 -8.96 -4.15
CA ASP A 12 4.88 -8.18 -2.93
C ASP A 12 5.86 -7.01 -2.96
N ALA A 13 5.59 -6.00 -2.16
CA ALA A 13 6.61 -5.01 -1.81
C ALA A 13 7.64 -5.64 -0.86
N CYS A 14 8.82 -5.05 -0.76
CA CYS A 14 9.90 -5.58 0.06
C CYS A 14 10.68 -4.48 0.81
N VAL A 15 11.73 -4.90 1.51
CA VAL A 15 12.63 -3.99 2.23
C VAL A 15 13.20 -2.97 1.25
N GLY A 16 13.04 -1.69 1.59
CA GLY A 16 13.40 -0.56 0.73
C GLY A 16 12.22 0.10 0.03
N ASP A 17 11.07 -0.58 -0.08
CA ASP A 17 9.87 -0.03 -0.71
C ASP A 17 8.98 0.77 0.26
N SER A 18 9.32 0.82 1.56
CA SER A 18 8.55 1.56 2.57
C SER A 18 8.37 3.03 2.18
N GLY A 19 7.13 3.51 2.28
CA GLY A 19 6.74 4.85 1.79
C GLY A 19 6.36 4.89 0.30
N GLY A 20 6.61 3.81 -0.45
CA GLY A 20 6.24 3.70 -1.86
C GLY A 20 4.72 3.69 -2.09
N PRO A 21 4.26 4.13 -3.28
CA PRO A 21 2.85 4.27 -3.58
C PRO A 21 2.20 2.96 -4.02
N MET A 22 1.03 2.64 -3.49
CA MET A 22 0.10 1.67 -4.07
C MET A 22 -1.04 2.42 -4.77
N MET A 23 -1.04 2.35 -6.10
CA MET A 23 -1.94 3.11 -6.97
C MET A 23 -2.96 2.20 -7.65
N LEU A 24 -4.21 2.66 -7.79
CA LEU A 24 -5.20 2.04 -8.67
C LEU A 24 -5.53 2.96 -9.83
N ASN A 25 -5.65 2.41 -11.04
CA ASN A 25 -6.16 3.14 -12.19
C ASN A 25 -7.69 3.09 -12.17
N LEU A 26 -8.31 4.21 -11.80
CA LEU A 26 -9.75 4.38 -11.78
C LEU A 26 -10.14 5.26 -12.96
N ASN A 27 -10.67 4.64 -14.02
CA ASN A 27 -11.15 5.31 -15.22
C ASN A 27 -10.10 6.24 -15.88
N GLY A 28 -8.87 5.77 -16.02
CA GLY A 28 -7.77 6.53 -16.62
C GLY A 28 -7.02 7.45 -15.65
N ARG A 29 -7.45 7.52 -14.39
CA ARG A 29 -6.79 8.30 -13.34
C ARG A 29 -6.14 7.39 -12.31
N TRP A 30 -4.82 7.48 -12.17
CA TRP A 30 -4.10 6.85 -11.08
C TRP A 30 -4.42 7.53 -9.75
N THR A 31 -4.94 6.74 -8.81
CA THR A 31 -5.34 7.19 -7.48
C THR A 31 -4.50 6.48 -6.43
N LEU A 32 -3.89 7.24 -5.52
CA LEU A 32 -3.12 6.70 -4.40
C LEU A 32 -4.08 6.14 -3.36
N VAL A 33 -4.08 4.82 -3.21
CA VAL A 33 -4.97 4.13 -2.26
C VAL A 33 -4.22 3.58 -1.05
N GLY A 34 -2.92 3.33 -1.19
CA GLY A 34 -2.10 2.84 -0.10
C GLY A 34 -0.66 3.31 -0.13
N ILE A 35 0.00 3.20 1.02
CA ILE A 35 1.44 3.47 1.19
C ILE A 35 2.08 2.22 1.77
N THR A 36 3.14 1.71 1.13
CA THR A 36 3.88 0.53 1.61
C THR A 36 4.38 0.76 3.03
N SER A 37 4.11 -0.19 3.94
CA SER A 37 4.45 -0.04 5.35
C SER A 37 5.26 -1.22 5.89
N ALA A 38 4.68 -2.42 5.91
CA ALA A 38 5.28 -3.57 6.58
C ALA A 38 4.92 -4.91 5.89
N GLY A 39 5.57 -5.98 6.30
CA GLY A 39 5.32 -7.34 5.85
C GLY A 39 6.17 -8.34 6.63
N PHE A 40 5.80 -9.62 6.59
CA PHE A 40 6.57 -10.71 7.20
C PHE A 40 7.35 -11.46 6.10
N GLY A 41 8.54 -10.95 5.80
CA GLY A 41 9.25 -11.32 4.57
C GLY A 41 8.58 -10.70 3.34
N CYS A 42 8.97 -11.14 2.15
CA CYS A 42 8.45 -10.61 0.89
C CYS A 42 7.93 -11.76 0.04
N ALA A 43 6.72 -11.60 -0.52
CA ALA A 43 6.09 -12.57 -1.43
C ALA A 43 5.87 -13.97 -0.82
N GLN A 44 5.70 -14.02 0.50
CA GLN A 44 5.47 -15.25 1.26
C GLN A 44 4.01 -15.71 1.15
N SER A 45 3.82 -17.03 1.13
CA SER A 45 2.49 -17.62 1.10
C SER A 45 1.70 -17.26 2.36
N PHE A 46 0.43 -16.88 2.19
CA PHE A 46 -0.48 -16.41 3.23
C PHE A 46 -0.01 -15.16 4.00
N GLN A 47 1.03 -14.46 3.51
CA GLN A 47 1.60 -13.26 4.13
C GLN A 47 1.60 -12.11 3.10
N PRO A 48 0.47 -11.43 2.90
CA PRO A 48 0.40 -10.27 2.01
C PRO A 48 1.14 -9.06 2.60
N GLY A 49 1.60 -8.17 1.73
CA GLY A 49 2.12 -6.86 2.12
C GLY A 49 1.07 -6.03 2.86
N ILE A 50 1.54 -5.25 3.83
CA ILE A 50 0.73 -4.39 4.68
C ILE A 50 0.95 -2.94 4.26
N TYR A 51 -0.14 -2.27 3.95
CA TYR A 51 -0.18 -0.89 3.46
C TYR A 51 -0.98 -0.01 4.41
N HIS A 52 -0.56 1.25 4.57
CA HIS A 52 -1.41 2.26 5.16
C HIS A 52 -2.58 2.54 4.21
N GLN A 53 -3.80 2.68 4.74
CA GLN A 53 -4.99 2.96 3.95
C GLN A 53 -5.15 4.48 3.83
N VAL A 54 -4.87 5.04 2.65
CA VAL A 54 -4.75 6.50 2.47
C VAL A 54 -6.06 7.24 2.76
N SER A 55 -7.21 6.61 2.49
CA SER A 55 -8.52 7.18 2.80
C SER A 55 -8.69 7.50 4.29
N MET A 56 -7.96 6.83 5.19
CA MET A 56 -8.02 7.07 6.63
C MET A 56 -7.25 8.32 7.09
N SER A 57 -6.37 8.87 6.24
CA SER A 57 -5.52 10.01 6.58
C SER A 57 -5.65 11.18 5.61
N VAL A 58 -6.59 11.11 4.66
CA VAL A 58 -6.74 12.15 3.62
C VAL A 58 -7.00 13.52 4.22
N ASP A 59 -7.87 13.61 5.24
CA ASP A 59 -8.19 14.87 5.91
C ASP A 59 -6.97 15.45 6.64
N TRP A 60 -6.17 14.59 7.28
CA TRP A 60 -4.92 15.00 7.92
C TRP A 60 -3.92 15.54 6.91
N VAL A 61 -3.77 14.90 5.76
CA VAL A 61 -2.90 15.38 4.69
C VAL A 61 -3.39 16.75 4.20
N ILE A 62 -4.68 16.89 3.90
CA ILE A 62 -5.26 18.16 3.43
C ILE A 62 -5.03 19.28 4.46
N ALA A 63 -5.21 18.99 5.75
CA ALA A 63 -5.02 19.97 6.81
C ALA A 63 -3.56 20.41 7.01
N ASN A 64 -2.57 19.63 6.51
CA ASN A 64 -1.14 19.89 6.68
C ASN A 64 -0.40 20.16 5.36
N MET A 65 -1.12 20.19 4.22
CA MET A 65 -0.59 20.65 2.95
C MET A 65 -0.69 22.19 2.91
N GLN A 66 0.47 22.86 2.88
CA GLN A 66 0.59 24.31 2.70
C GLN A 66 0.74 24.66 1.22
#